data_AF-A0A661AUG3-F1
#
_entry.id   AF-A0A661AUG3-F1
#
_cell.length_a   1.000
_cell.length_b   1.000
_cell.length_c   1.000
_cell.angle_alpha   90.00
_cell.angle_beta   90.00
_cell.angle_gamma   90.00
#
_symmetry.space_group_name_H-M   'P 1'
#
loop_
_entity.id
_entity.type
_entity.pdbx_description
1 polymer ?
#
loop_
_entity_poly.entity_id
_entity_poly.type
_entity_poly.pdbx_seq_one_letter_code
_entity_poly.pdbx_strand_id
1 'polypeptide(L)'
;MFQKKFRWTAAALLGLFCFLSAMQTNAGDLSPIGPSGGMLSSAANGVDDFLTGVQPPPGLYFLNYTFYYSSNRFKDTSKNEVDAGPLADFKADIYGDVLRFIWVPEKDIRILGGKWVPDFGIPIMHKRIKTAAFDKSETGIGDIVIAPANLFYRWKDLHAIIYADFFVPTGKYDKDEPVNIGNNHWTIKPTVALTYMRGPWETTGIFHYD
;
A
#
# COMPACT_ATOMS: atom_id res chain seq x y z
N MET A 1 45.89 12.32 14.53
CA MET A 1 46.16 12.03 13.11
C MET A 1 46.29 10.52 12.96
N PHE A 2 45.26 9.86 12.42
CA PHE A 2 45.25 8.61 11.64
C PHE A 2 43.85 7.97 11.72
N GLN A 3 43.02 8.36 10.76
CA GLN A 3 41.71 7.80 10.45
C GLN A 3 41.89 6.36 9.94
N LYS A 4 41.32 5.37 10.64
CA LYS A 4 41.18 4.01 10.10
C LYS A 4 40.03 3.99 9.09
N LYS A 5 40.39 3.85 7.81
CA LYS A 5 39.51 3.58 6.67
C LYS A 5 38.67 2.33 6.95
N PHE A 6 37.37 2.49 7.18
CA PHE A 6 36.40 1.39 7.14
C PHE A 6 36.00 1.20 5.67
N ARG A 7 36.36 0.05 5.10
CA ARG A 7 36.19 -0.29 3.69
C ARG A 7 34.74 -0.69 3.43
N TRP A 8 34.08 0.07 2.56
CA TRP A 8 32.78 -0.26 1.97
C TRP A 8 32.97 -1.37 0.93
N THR A 9 32.81 -2.64 1.30
CA THR A 9 32.82 -3.74 0.33
C THR A 9 31.76 -4.83 0.57
N ALA A 10 30.67 -4.55 1.30
CA ALA A 10 29.65 -5.59 1.55
C ALA A 10 28.18 -5.09 1.62
N ALA A 11 27.84 -3.95 1.03
CA ALA A 11 26.46 -3.41 1.10
C ALA A 11 25.66 -3.55 -0.21
N ALA A 12 26.18 -4.23 -1.24
CA ALA A 12 25.54 -4.33 -2.55
C ALA A 12 24.81 -5.67 -2.81
N LEU A 13 24.62 -6.53 -1.80
CA LEU A 13 24.02 -7.86 -1.95
C LEU A 13 23.01 -8.20 -0.85
N LEU A 14 22.01 -7.33 -0.69
CA LEU A 14 20.71 -7.72 -0.12
C LEU A 14 19.71 -7.33 -1.22
N GLY A 15 19.58 -8.15 -2.27
CA GLY A 15 19.00 -9.47 -2.15
C GLY A 15 17.50 -9.28 -2.22
N LEU A 16 17.02 -9.05 -3.44
CA LEU A 16 15.62 -8.96 -3.83
C LEU A 16 14.90 -10.22 -3.35
N PHE A 17 14.35 -10.19 -2.14
CA PHE A 17 13.49 -11.25 -1.62
C PHE A 17 12.06 -10.71 -1.63
N CYS A 18 11.38 -10.90 -2.75
CA CYS A 18 9.93 -10.82 -2.80
C CYS A 18 9.37 -12.01 -2.03
N PHE A 19 8.96 -11.80 -0.78
CA PHE A 19 8.11 -12.75 -0.07
C PHE A 19 6.66 -12.29 -0.21
N LEU A 20 5.81 -13.23 -0.62
CA LEU A 20 4.37 -13.07 -0.67
C LEU A 20 3.85 -13.07 0.78
N SER A 21 3.64 -11.90 1.38
CA SER A 21 3.00 -11.80 2.70
C SER A 21 1.48 -11.96 2.54
N ALA A 22 0.98 -13.19 2.69
CA ALA A 22 -0.44 -13.43 2.86
C ALA A 22 -0.84 -13.05 4.31
N MET A 23 -1.22 -11.79 4.54
CA MET A 23 -1.86 -11.38 5.79
C MET A 23 -3.38 -11.55 5.65
N GLN A 24 -3.94 -12.37 6.53
CA GLN A 24 -5.36 -12.67 6.61
C GLN A 24 -6.08 -11.47 7.25
N THR A 25 -6.87 -10.73 6.47
CA THR A 25 -7.65 -9.58 6.95
C THR A 25 -8.85 -10.05 7.78
N ASN A 26 -9.05 -9.43 8.95
CA ASN A 26 -10.26 -9.62 9.74
C ASN A 26 -11.48 -9.13 8.96
N ALA A 27 -12.47 -10.02 8.81
CA ALA A 27 -13.66 -9.86 7.97
C ALA A 27 -14.73 -8.87 8.52
N GLY A 28 -14.31 -7.81 9.20
CA GLY A 28 -15.21 -6.84 9.86
C GLY A 28 -15.61 -5.64 8.99
N ASP A 29 -14.74 -5.20 8.07
CA ASP A 29 -14.87 -3.89 7.40
C ASP A 29 -14.93 -3.98 5.86
N LEU A 30 -15.19 -5.18 5.32
CA LEU A 30 -15.06 -5.47 3.88
C LEU A 30 -16.42 -5.74 3.21
N SER A 31 -17.18 -4.69 2.89
CA SER A 31 -18.35 -4.79 2.01
C SER A 31 -18.00 -4.33 0.58
N PRO A 32 -17.61 -5.22 -0.36
CA PRO A 32 -17.22 -4.85 -1.74
C PRO A 32 -18.33 -4.24 -2.63
N ILE A 33 -19.48 -3.86 -2.07
CA ILE A 33 -20.69 -3.42 -2.81
C ILE A 33 -21.12 -1.99 -2.41
N GLY A 34 -20.33 -1.31 -1.58
CA GLY A 34 -20.49 0.12 -1.33
C GLY A 34 -19.57 0.97 -2.22
N PRO A 35 -19.86 2.27 -2.40
CA PRO A 35 -18.94 3.24 -3.02
C PRO A 35 -17.57 3.29 -2.32
N SER A 36 -17.45 2.73 -1.12
CA SER A 36 -16.24 2.61 -0.30
C SER A 36 -15.75 1.16 -0.13
N GLY A 37 -16.17 0.22 -1.00
CA GLY A 37 -16.09 -1.20 -0.74
C GLY A 37 -14.71 -1.78 -0.43
N GLY A 38 -14.42 -1.90 0.88
CA GLY A 38 -13.58 -2.88 1.57
C GLY A 38 -12.10 -2.99 1.19
N MET A 39 -11.78 -3.07 -0.09
CA MET A 39 -10.42 -3.01 -0.61
C MET A 39 -10.03 -1.61 -1.08
N LEU A 40 -10.85 -0.61 -0.75
CA LEU A 40 -10.57 0.80 -1.00
C LEU A 40 -9.80 1.47 0.15
N SER A 41 -9.31 0.72 1.14
CA SER A 41 -8.07 1.11 1.83
C SER A 41 -7.04 1.20 0.73
N SER A 42 -6.68 2.41 0.35
CA SER A 42 -6.25 2.67 -1.02
C SER A 42 -4.83 2.16 -1.32
N ALA A 43 -4.23 1.39 -0.41
CA ALA A 43 -3.11 0.52 -0.66
C ALA A 43 -3.51 -0.92 -0.38
N ALA A 44 -3.13 -1.86 -1.26
CA ALA A 44 -3.16 -3.26 -0.89
C ALA A 44 -2.38 -3.44 0.43
N ASN A 45 -3.03 -4.00 1.45
CA ASN A 45 -2.33 -4.42 2.67
C ASN A 45 -1.19 -5.37 2.25
N GLY A 46 0.06 -5.00 2.57
CA GLY A 46 1.28 -5.67 2.12
C GLY A 46 2.20 -4.86 1.20
N VAL A 47 1.81 -3.64 0.81
CA VAL A 47 2.70 -2.72 0.04
C VAL A 47 3.82 -2.14 0.92
N ASP A 48 3.57 -2.00 2.22
CA ASP A 48 4.57 -1.61 3.21
C ASP A 48 5.04 -2.86 3.98
N ASP A 49 6.35 -3.09 4.00
CA ASP A 49 6.96 -4.38 4.36
C ASP A 49 8.10 -4.22 5.40
N PHE A 50 8.93 -5.26 5.58
CA PHE A 50 10.12 -5.19 6.41
C PHE A 50 10.98 -3.97 6.08
N LEU A 51 11.61 -3.39 7.11
CA LEU A 51 12.47 -2.21 6.99
C LEU A 51 11.79 -0.93 6.48
N THR A 52 10.45 -0.85 6.46
CA THR A 52 9.71 0.36 6.04
C THR A 52 10.16 1.64 6.77
N GLY A 53 10.56 1.55 8.06
CA GLY A 53 11.08 2.70 8.80
C GLY A 53 12.50 3.13 8.42
N VAL A 54 13.23 2.31 7.66
CA VAL A 54 14.64 2.55 7.31
C VAL A 54 14.73 3.38 6.04
N GLN A 55 15.38 4.54 6.15
CA GLN A 55 15.61 5.40 5.00
C GLN A 55 16.54 4.72 3.97
N PRO A 56 16.16 4.66 2.68
CA PRO A 56 17.06 4.24 1.61
C PRO A 56 18.21 5.26 1.42
N PRO A 57 19.35 4.85 0.83
CA PRO A 57 20.36 5.78 0.34
C PRO A 57 19.79 6.80 -0.67
N PRO A 58 20.47 7.93 -0.92
CA PRO A 58 20.06 8.86 -1.97
C PRO A 58 19.98 8.20 -3.35
N GLY A 59 18.95 8.56 -4.12
CA GLY A 59 18.71 8.00 -5.44
C GLY A 59 17.24 8.06 -5.87
N LEU A 60 16.99 7.62 -7.10
CA LEU A 60 15.65 7.38 -7.62
C LEU A 60 15.38 5.88 -7.59
N TYR A 61 14.31 5.50 -6.91
CA TYR A 61 13.87 4.11 -6.80
C TYR A 61 12.58 3.92 -7.57
N PHE A 62 12.51 2.81 -8.27
CA PHE A 62 11.29 2.30 -8.89
C PHE A 62 10.91 1.00 -8.21
N LEU A 63 9.66 0.91 -7.77
CA LEU A 63 9.06 -0.27 -7.18
C LEU A 63 7.82 -0.64 -7.99
N ASN A 64 7.61 -1.94 -8.15
CA ASN A 64 6.38 -2.48 -8.72
C ASN A 64 5.79 -3.47 -7.73
N TYR A 65 4.58 -3.20 -7.28
CA TYR A 65 3.82 -4.11 -6.41
C TYR A 65 2.75 -4.80 -7.23
N THR A 66 2.98 -6.07 -7.56
CA THR A 66 1.96 -6.92 -8.15
C THR A 66 1.10 -7.52 -7.05
N PHE A 67 -0.21 -7.45 -7.19
CA PHE A 67 -1.16 -8.02 -6.24
C PHE A 67 -2.25 -8.83 -6.94
N TYR A 68 -2.75 -9.83 -6.23
CA TYR A 68 -3.94 -10.59 -6.59
C TYR A 68 -4.78 -10.79 -5.33
N TYR A 69 -6.07 -10.53 -5.46
CA TYR A 69 -7.07 -10.75 -4.45
C TYR A 69 -8.22 -11.56 -5.06
N SER A 70 -8.68 -12.55 -4.29
CA SER A 70 -9.90 -13.26 -4.62
C SER A 70 -10.76 -13.45 -3.37
N SER A 71 -12.06 -13.31 -3.53
CA SER A 71 -13.04 -13.64 -2.49
C SER A 71 -14.24 -14.31 -3.13
N ASN A 72 -14.79 -15.31 -2.44
CA ASN A 72 -16.02 -16.00 -2.82
C ASN A 72 -17.13 -15.83 -1.79
N ARG A 73 -16.99 -14.86 -0.88
CA ARG A 73 -17.95 -14.62 0.21
C ARG A 73 -18.20 -13.13 0.39
N PHE A 74 -19.46 -12.79 0.60
CA PHE A 74 -19.88 -11.46 1.02
C PHE A 74 -20.52 -11.58 2.41
N LYS A 75 -20.14 -10.70 3.34
CA LYS A 75 -20.70 -10.72 4.70
C LYS A 75 -21.51 -9.46 4.97
N ASP A 76 -22.59 -9.63 5.73
CA ASP A 76 -23.38 -8.52 6.25
C ASP A 76 -22.70 -7.87 7.47
N THR A 77 -23.33 -6.81 8.00
CA THR A 77 -22.88 -6.09 9.20
C THR A 77 -22.88 -6.95 10.47
N SER A 78 -23.64 -8.05 10.48
CA SER A 78 -23.68 -9.03 11.56
C SER A 78 -22.67 -10.16 11.38
N LYS A 79 -21.79 -10.07 10.36
CA LYS A 79 -20.78 -11.06 9.98
C LYS A 79 -21.34 -12.38 9.45
N ASN A 80 -22.63 -12.41 9.11
CA ASN A 80 -23.24 -13.55 8.45
C ASN A 80 -22.92 -13.50 6.96
N GLU A 81 -22.74 -14.68 6.35
CA GLU A 81 -22.58 -14.79 4.91
C GLU A 81 -23.90 -14.47 4.22
N VAL A 82 -23.85 -13.64 3.18
CA VAL A 82 -25.00 -13.29 2.35
C VAL A 82 -25.05 -14.26 1.18
N ASP A 83 -25.93 -15.26 1.29
CA ASP A 83 -26.11 -16.35 0.33
C ASP A 83 -27.43 -16.25 -0.45
N ALA A 84 -28.24 -15.23 -0.18
CA ALA A 84 -29.53 -14.99 -0.83
C ALA A 84 -29.69 -13.55 -1.35
N GLY A 85 -30.59 -13.38 -2.33
CA GLY A 85 -30.90 -12.07 -2.91
C GLY A 85 -29.88 -11.60 -3.96
N PRO A 86 -29.88 -10.30 -4.32
CA PRO A 86 -29.08 -9.78 -5.43
C PRO A 86 -27.57 -9.89 -5.22
N LEU A 87 -27.11 -10.07 -3.98
CA LEU A 87 -25.70 -10.16 -3.61
C LEU A 87 -25.22 -11.61 -3.43
N ALA A 88 -26.09 -12.61 -3.62
CA ALA A 88 -25.73 -14.03 -3.59
C ALA A 88 -24.69 -14.37 -4.68
N ASP A 89 -24.10 -15.57 -4.60
CA ASP A 89 -23.07 -16.04 -5.53
C ASP A 89 -21.86 -15.08 -5.70
N PHE A 90 -21.54 -14.35 -4.62
CA PHE A 90 -20.51 -13.33 -4.64
C PHE A 90 -19.15 -13.91 -5.04
N LYS A 91 -18.52 -13.29 -6.04
CA LYS A 91 -17.10 -13.47 -6.34
C LYS A 91 -16.44 -12.14 -6.64
N ALA A 92 -15.26 -11.92 -6.07
CA ALA A 92 -14.37 -10.84 -6.45
C ALA A 92 -13.06 -11.45 -6.92
N ASP A 93 -12.58 -11.00 -8.08
CA ASP A 93 -11.25 -11.32 -8.61
C ASP A 93 -10.61 -10.01 -9.04
N ILE A 94 -9.54 -9.63 -8.36
CA ILE A 94 -8.87 -8.35 -8.56
C ILE A 94 -7.38 -8.61 -8.66
N TYR A 95 -6.75 -8.12 -9.72
CA TYR A 95 -5.30 -8.15 -9.86
C TYR A 95 -4.79 -6.85 -10.46
N GLY A 96 -3.53 -6.55 -10.19
CA GLY A 96 -2.92 -5.37 -10.77
C GLY A 96 -1.52 -5.13 -10.27
N ASP A 97 -1.01 -3.99 -10.69
CA ASP A 97 0.31 -3.48 -10.40
C ASP A 97 0.21 -2.08 -9.84
N VAL A 98 1.01 -1.77 -8.82
CA VAL A 98 1.24 -0.40 -8.36
C VAL A 98 2.67 -0.02 -8.73
N LEU A 99 2.79 0.90 -9.69
CA LEU A 99 4.07 1.45 -10.13
C LEU A 99 4.42 2.63 -9.21
N ARG A 100 5.37 2.46 -8.30
CA ARG A 100 5.75 3.47 -7.30
C ARG A 100 7.16 4.00 -7.57
N PHE A 101 7.30 5.31 -7.52
CA PHE A 101 8.54 6.04 -7.70
C PHE A 101 8.85 6.78 -6.41
N ILE A 102 10.04 6.56 -5.87
CA ILE A 102 10.50 7.19 -4.63
C ILE A 102 11.78 7.94 -4.96
N TRP A 103 11.81 9.23 -4.65
CA TRP A 103 13.00 10.04 -4.83
C TRP A 103 13.61 10.40 -3.48
N VAL A 104 14.82 9.93 -3.21
CA VAL A 104 15.59 10.28 -2.02
C VAL A 104 16.62 11.34 -2.40
N PRO A 105 16.48 12.61 -1.94
CA PRO A 105 17.39 13.68 -2.31
C PRO A 105 18.83 13.40 -1.84
N GLU A 106 19.81 13.81 -2.65
CA GLU A 106 21.24 13.76 -2.24
C GLU A 106 21.53 14.70 -1.06
N LYS A 107 20.86 15.86 -1.04
CA LYS A 107 20.94 16.81 0.07
C LYS A 107 20.08 16.33 1.24
N ASP A 108 20.62 16.43 2.46
CA ASP A 108 19.87 16.14 3.69
C ASP A 108 18.83 17.24 3.96
N ILE A 109 17.67 17.14 3.31
CA ILE A 109 16.52 18.03 3.50
C ILE A 109 15.68 17.48 4.65
N ARG A 110 15.45 18.31 5.68
CA ARG A 110 14.68 17.91 6.86
C ARG A 110 13.46 18.79 7.07
N ILE A 111 12.34 18.14 7.36
CA ILE A 111 11.06 18.77 7.71
C ILE A 111 10.63 18.16 9.05
N LEU A 112 10.30 18.99 10.04
CA LEU A 112 9.93 18.54 11.39
C LEU A 112 10.95 17.55 12.01
N GLY A 113 12.25 17.76 11.71
CA GLY A 113 13.36 16.92 12.17
C GLY A 113 13.54 15.60 11.43
N GLY A 114 12.55 15.16 10.63
CA GLY A 114 12.61 13.97 9.80
C GLY A 114 13.20 14.29 8.42
N LYS A 115 13.91 13.33 7.85
CA LYS A 115 14.43 13.45 6.49
C LYS A 115 13.31 13.30 5.47
N TRP A 116 13.22 14.26 4.57
CA TRP A 116 12.15 14.35 3.59
C TRP A 116 12.41 13.49 2.35
N VAL A 117 11.43 12.66 2.00
CA VAL A 117 11.43 11.81 0.82
C VAL A 117 10.02 11.85 0.21
N PRO A 118 9.80 12.41 -0.98
CA PRO A 118 8.53 12.28 -1.66
C PRO A 118 8.41 10.94 -2.41
N ASP A 119 7.18 10.47 -2.57
CA ASP A 119 6.86 9.38 -3.48
C ASP A 119 5.56 9.60 -4.27
N PHE A 120 5.42 8.82 -5.32
CA PHE A 120 4.34 8.87 -6.30
C PHE A 120 4.01 7.47 -6.80
N GLY A 121 2.74 7.14 -6.94
CA GLY A 121 2.25 5.82 -7.33
C GLY A 121 1.16 5.85 -8.39
N ILE A 122 1.26 4.94 -9.37
CA ILE A 122 0.24 4.71 -10.39
C ILE A 122 -0.26 3.27 -10.26
N PRO A 123 -1.48 3.06 -9.75
CA PRO A 123 -2.11 1.75 -9.76
C PRO A 123 -2.73 1.44 -11.13
N ILE A 124 -2.49 0.26 -11.65
CA ILE A 124 -3.09 -0.28 -12.87
C ILE A 124 -3.68 -1.63 -12.51
N MET A 125 -4.99 -1.80 -12.69
CA MET A 125 -5.65 -3.02 -12.21
C MET A 125 -6.84 -3.44 -13.07
N HIS A 126 -7.17 -4.71 -12.95
CA HIS A 126 -8.42 -5.31 -13.39
C HIS A 126 -9.22 -5.71 -12.16
N LYS A 127 -10.50 -5.32 -12.12
CA LYS A 127 -11.46 -5.72 -11.10
C LYS A 127 -12.60 -6.45 -11.77
N ARG A 128 -12.95 -7.63 -11.28
CA ARG A 128 -14.19 -8.33 -11.62
C ARG A 128 -14.99 -8.60 -10.35
N ILE A 129 -16.25 -8.22 -10.36
CA ILE A 129 -17.21 -8.53 -9.32
C ILE A 129 -18.38 -9.26 -9.95
N LYS A 130 -18.70 -10.43 -9.39
CA LYS A 130 -19.85 -11.24 -9.73
C LYS A 130 -20.76 -11.36 -8.51
N THR A 131 -22.05 -11.25 -8.77
CA THR A 131 -23.15 -11.54 -7.85
C THR A 131 -24.26 -12.26 -8.63
N ALA A 132 -25.36 -12.60 -7.97
CA ALA A 132 -26.56 -13.08 -8.63
C ALA A 132 -27.21 -12.00 -9.52
N ALA A 133 -27.01 -10.72 -9.22
CA ALA A 133 -27.58 -9.61 -9.99
C ALA A 133 -26.74 -9.22 -11.22
N PHE A 134 -25.41 -9.36 -11.16
CA PHE A 134 -24.53 -8.96 -12.26
C PHE A 134 -23.20 -9.71 -12.26
N ASP A 135 -22.53 -9.75 -13.41
CA ASP A 135 -21.14 -10.15 -13.56
C ASP A 135 -20.45 -9.09 -14.41
N LYS A 136 -19.63 -8.25 -13.76
CA LYS A 136 -19.05 -7.05 -14.37
C LYS A 136 -17.56 -7.00 -14.07
N SER A 137 -16.80 -6.52 -15.04
CA SER A 137 -15.38 -6.30 -14.90
C SER A 137 -14.95 -4.99 -15.54
N GLU A 138 -13.93 -4.37 -14.96
CA GLU A 138 -13.34 -3.13 -15.44
C GLU A 138 -11.80 -3.23 -15.35
N THR A 139 -11.11 -2.62 -16.31
CA THR A 139 -9.65 -2.48 -16.28
C THR A 139 -9.28 -1.03 -16.49
N GLY A 140 -8.36 -0.53 -15.68
CA GLY A 140 -7.87 0.83 -15.89
C GLY A 140 -6.82 1.25 -14.88
N ILE A 141 -6.47 2.53 -14.99
CA ILE A 141 -5.64 3.24 -14.02
C ILE A 141 -6.53 3.63 -12.85
N GLY A 142 -6.12 3.26 -11.64
CA GLY A 142 -6.76 3.65 -10.39
C GLY A 142 -6.50 5.11 -10.01
N ASP A 143 -6.95 5.46 -8.81
CA ASP A 143 -6.66 6.76 -8.23
C ASP A 143 -5.15 6.89 -7.97
N ILE A 144 -4.55 7.95 -8.51
CA ILE A 144 -3.11 8.20 -8.38
C ILE A 144 -2.76 8.41 -6.90
N VAL A 145 -1.66 7.81 -6.47
CA VAL A 145 -1.15 7.97 -5.10
C VAL A 145 -0.06 9.01 -5.10
N ILE A 146 -0.15 9.98 -4.19
CA ILE A 146 0.95 10.90 -3.92
C ILE A 146 1.26 10.91 -2.42
N ALA A 147 2.53 10.81 -2.07
CA ALA A 147 3.00 11.06 -0.71
C ALA A 147 4.06 12.17 -0.79
N PRO A 148 3.65 13.45 -0.71
CA PRO A 148 4.56 14.57 -0.93
C PRO A 148 5.65 14.66 0.16
N ALA A 149 5.43 14.04 1.31
CA ALA A 149 6.40 14.01 2.41
C ALA A 149 6.31 12.71 3.20
N ASN A 150 7.31 11.85 3.00
CA ASN A 150 7.67 10.80 3.93
C ASN A 150 8.83 11.31 4.81
N LEU A 151 8.64 11.29 6.13
CA LEU A 151 9.59 11.84 7.10
C LEU A 151 10.27 10.70 7.85
N PHE A 152 11.54 10.46 7.54
CA PHE A 152 12.34 9.40 8.17
C PHE A 152 13.10 9.92 9.39
N TYR A 153 13.02 9.18 10.48
CA TYR A 153 13.72 9.42 11.74
C TYR A 153 14.60 8.23 12.11
N ARG A 154 15.73 8.50 12.76
CA ARG A 154 16.66 7.46 13.20
C ARG A 154 17.25 7.78 14.56
N TRP A 155 17.13 6.82 15.48
CA TRP A 155 17.72 6.83 16.81
C TRP A 155 18.46 5.51 17.06
N LYS A 156 19.75 5.48 16.68
CA LYS A 156 20.60 4.27 16.69
C LYS A 156 19.95 3.13 15.89
N ASP A 157 19.42 2.15 16.60
CA ASP A 157 18.81 0.91 16.14
C ASP A 157 17.30 1.06 15.88
N LEU A 158 16.69 2.14 16.37
CA LEU A 158 15.29 2.48 16.11
C LEU A 158 15.18 3.42 14.92
N HIS A 159 14.31 3.05 14.00
CA HIS A 159 13.99 3.75 12.79
C HIS A 159 12.49 4.02 12.75
N ALA A 160 12.09 5.16 12.22
CA ALA A 160 10.69 5.49 12.07
C ALA A 160 10.44 6.25 10.77
N ILE A 161 9.23 6.12 10.26
CA ILE A 161 8.72 6.90 9.14
C ILE A 161 7.32 7.38 9.49
N ILE A 162 7.04 8.65 9.17
CA ILE A 162 5.70 9.24 9.25
C ILE A 162 5.38 9.77 7.86
N TYR A 163 4.23 9.39 7.33
CA TYR A 163 3.79 9.81 6.00
C TYR A 163 2.27 9.81 5.89
N ALA A 164 1.76 10.37 4.81
CA ALA A 164 0.37 10.25 4.43
C ALA A 164 0.30 10.01 2.92
N ASP A 165 -0.40 8.94 2.54
CA ASP A 165 -0.73 8.69 1.15
C ASP A 165 -2.03 9.43 0.83
N PHE A 166 -2.00 10.21 -0.25
CA PHE A 166 -3.16 10.89 -0.79
C PHE A 166 -3.57 10.21 -2.10
N PHE A 167 -4.80 9.73 -2.15
CA PHE A 167 -5.38 9.12 -3.34
C PHE A 167 -6.22 10.17 -4.05
N VAL A 168 -5.73 10.57 -5.22
CA VAL A 168 -6.31 11.61 -6.05
C VAL A 168 -7.40 10.98 -6.91
N PRO A 169 -8.63 11.54 -6.97
CA PRO A 169 -9.76 10.97 -7.72
C PRO A 169 -9.57 11.13 -9.24
N THR A 170 -8.62 10.38 -9.81
CA THR A 170 -8.25 10.39 -11.22
C THR A 170 -8.62 9.10 -11.94
N GLY A 171 -8.95 8.04 -11.20
CA GLY A 171 -9.34 6.76 -11.76
C GLY A 171 -10.71 6.82 -12.43
N LYS A 172 -10.95 5.88 -13.35
CA LYS A 172 -12.25 5.78 -14.03
C LYS A 172 -13.37 5.51 -13.01
N TYR A 173 -14.39 6.35 -13.06
CA TYR A 173 -15.59 6.23 -12.23
C TYR A 173 -16.86 6.58 -13.03
N ASP A 174 -17.87 5.75 -12.89
CA ASP A 174 -19.24 5.98 -13.34
C ASP A 174 -20.22 5.54 -12.23
N LYS A 175 -21.12 6.45 -11.84
CA LYS A 175 -22.13 6.21 -10.79
C LYS A 175 -23.16 5.15 -11.19
N ASP A 176 -23.32 4.88 -12.49
CA ASP A 176 -24.29 3.93 -13.01
C ASP A 176 -23.66 2.53 -13.25
N GLU A 177 -22.35 2.39 -13.04
CA GLU A 177 -21.65 1.10 -13.10
C GLU A 177 -21.39 0.54 -11.69
N PRO A 178 -21.67 -0.76 -11.44
CA PRO A 178 -21.48 -1.37 -10.12
C PRO A 178 -20.00 -1.69 -9.81
N VAL A 179 -19.11 -1.61 -10.80
CA VAL A 179 -17.68 -1.90 -10.64
C VAL A 179 -16.89 -0.72 -11.19
N ASN A 180 -16.16 -0.04 -10.32
CA ASN A 180 -15.33 1.11 -10.66
C ASN A 180 -13.86 0.90 -10.27
N ILE A 181 -12.97 1.51 -11.05
CA ILE A 181 -11.53 1.45 -10.80
C ILE A 181 -11.11 2.53 -9.80
N GLY A 182 -11.56 3.77 -10.00
CA GLY A 182 -11.42 4.88 -9.05
C GLY A 182 -12.62 5.03 -8.13
N ASN A 183 -12.44 5.81 -7.06
CA ASN A 183 -13.44 5.99 -6.00
C ASN A 183 -14.20 7.31 -6.10
N ASN A 184 -13.74 8.23 -6.96
CA ASN A 184 -14.33 9.56 -7.15
C ASN A 184 -14.41 10.41 -5.86
N HIS A 185 -13.52 10.16 -4.92
CA HIS A 185 -13.28 11.02 -3.77
C HIS A 185 -11.80 10.97 -3.39
N TRP A 186 -11.36 11.96 -2.62
CA TRP A 186 -10.04 11.89 -2.01
C TRP A 186 -10.03 10.89 -0.86
N THR A 187 -8.96 10.12 -0.76
CA THR A 187 -8.65 9.33 0.44
C THR A 187 -7.31 9.81 0.98
N ILE A 188 -7.21 9.94 2.30
CA ILE A 188 -5.96 10.28 2.97
C ILE A 188 -5.67 9.17 3.96
N LYS A 189 -4.54 8.51 3.81
CA LYS A 189 -4.12 7.40 4.67
C LYS A 189 -2.86 7.80 5.45
N PRO A 190 -3.01 8.50 6.59
CA PRO A 190 -1.89 8.80 7.46
C PRO A 190 -1.32 7.50 8.04
N THR A 191 0.00 7.37 8.01
CA THR A 191 0.71 6.17 8.41
C THR A 191 1.95 6.50 9.23
N VAL A 192 2.18 5.70 10.26
CA VAL A 192 3.41 5.67 11.05
C VAL A 192 3.94 4.25 11.05
N ALA A 193 5.22 4.08 10.74
CA ALA A 193 5.89 2.80 10.94
C ALA A 193 7.15 2.96 11.80
N LEU A 194 7.39 1.95 12.62
CA LEU A 194 8.55 1.83 13.49
C LEU A 194 9.29 0.55 13.14
N THR A 195 10.59 0.65 12.88
CA THR A 195 11.46 -0.49 12.66
C THR A 195 12.57 -0.49 13.71
N TYR A 196 12.70 -1.57 14.47
CA TYR A 196 13.81 -1.80 15.38
C TYR A 196 14.74 -2.87 14.81
N MET A 197 16.03 -2.55 14.69
CA MET A 197 17.05 -3.46 14.14
C MET A 197 18.10 -3.80 15.19
N ARG A 198 18.32 -5.08 15.49
CA ARG A 198 19.37 -5.50 16.42
C ARG A 198 20.07 -6.78 15.96
N GLY A 199 21.33 -6.63 15.55
CA GLY A 199 22.09 -7.74 14.99
C GLY A 199 21.46 -8.23 13.68
N PRO A 200 21.21 -9.54 13.51
CA PRO A 200 20.57 -10.07 12.31
C PRO A 200 19.03 -9.96 12.31
N TRP A 201 18.44 -9.44 13.40
CA TRP A 201 16.98 -9.39 13.56
C TRP A 201 16.44 -7.99 13.33
N GLU A 202 15.31 -7.89 12.63
CA GLU A 202 14.46 -6.70 12.62
C GLU A 202 13.04 -6.99 13.12
N THR A 203 12.39 -5.95 13.64
CA THR A 203 10.97 -5.97 13.98
C THR A 203 10.35 -4.68 13.48
N THR A 204 9.31 -4.78 12.66
CA THR A 204 8.61 -3.63 12.09
C THR A 204 7.14 -3.66 12.50
N GLY A 205 6.63 -2.53 12.98
CA GLY A 205 5.22 -2.30 13.23
C GLY A 205 4.73 -1.13 12.39
N ILE A 206 3.58 -1.28 11.74
CA ILE A 206 2.99 -0.31 10.83
C ILE A 206 1.58 0.00 11.33
N PHE A 207 1.26 1.28 11.43
CA PHE A 207 -0.03 1.78 11.91
C PHE A 207 -0.53 2.79 10.90
N HIS A 208 -1.65 2.49 10.24
CA HIS A 208 -2.34 3.42 9.36
C HIS A 208 -3.78 3.62 9.81
N TYR A 209 -4.39 4.70 9.34
CA TYR A 209 -5.82 4.97 9.48
C TYR A 209 -6.40 5.22 8.10
N ASP A 210 -7.54 4.61 7.81
CA ASP A 210 -8.30 4.70 6.56
C ASP A 210 -9.76 5.05 6.79
#